data_AF-A0AAU9M1Y2-F1
#
_entry.id   AF-A0AAU9M1Y2-F1
#
_cell.length_a   1.000
_cell.length_b   1.000
_cell.length_c   1.000
_cell.angle_alpha   90.00
_cell.angle_beta   90.00
_cell.angle_gamma   90.00
#
_symmetry.space_group_name_H-M   'P 1'
#
loop_
_entity.id
_entity.type
_entity.pdbx_description
1 polymer ?
#
loop_
_entity_poly.entity_id
_entity_poly.type
_entity_poly.pdbx_seq_one_letter_code
_entity_poly.pdbx_strand_id
1 'polypeptide(L)'
;MSFAPKDTHIAQVQFALERGVPALIGILASIRLPYPSRAFDMAHCSRCLIPWGQYDGLYLIEVDRVLRLGGYWILSGPPINWERHWKGWDKTAEQFKGEQDVIESVAKSLCWKKLIQKGRYCHLAKAYESCSWQNQSYTKLETCLTPLPDVSNIRETSGGGPVAKWPQRLTSTPPRIISGSVGEITEEVYINDTNLWRTRLSYYKTPDQQLAEKGRCEAMSTYPRTYDFIHADAIFSLYKDRCEMEDILLEMDRILRPQGSVIIRDDVDFLVNAKTIADELKWETRLVDHEEGPLVREKLLIATKQYWTAPAPTQNQ
;
A
#
# COMPACT_ATOMS: atom_id res chain seq x y z
N MET A 1 -3.81 2.63 -6.27
CA MET A 1 -4.49 2.25 -5.01
C MET A 1 -5.42 3.38 -4.65
N SER A 2 -6.72 3.09 -4.53
CA SER A 2 -7.77 4.11 -4.36
C SER A 2 -8.28 4.11 -2.91
N PHE A 3 -8.54 5.30 -2.36
CA PHE A 3 -9.02 5.50 -0.99
C PHE A 3 -10.40 6.15 -1.01
N ALA A 4 -11.30 5.68 -0.16
CA ALA A 4 -12.58 6.33 0.06
C ALA A 4 -12.96 6.35 1.56
N PRO A 5 -13.62 7.41 2.04
CA PRO A 5 -14.10 7.50 3.41
C PRO A 5 -15.20 6.47 3.69
N LYS A 6 -15.18 5.91 4.90
CA LYS A 6 -16.13 4.92 5.39
C LYS A 6 -17.58 5.42 5.39
N ASP A 7 -17.82 6.72 5.53
CA ASP A 7 -19.18 7.18 5.85
C ASP A 7 -20.07 7.40 4.63
N THR A 8 -19.49 7.57 3.43
CA THR A 8 -20.26 7.92 2.21
C THR A 8 -19.97 7.04 1.00
N HIS A 9 -18.86 6.28 1.00
CA HIS A 9 -18.34 5.65 -0.22
C HIS A 9 -17.92 4.18 -0.04
N ILE A 10 -18.39 3.47 1.00
CA ILE A 10 -18.15 2.01 1.18
C ILE A 10 -18.50 1.24 -0.10
N ALA A 11 -19.64 1.55 -0.72
CA ALA A 11 -20.06 0.91 -1.96
C ALA A 11 -19.08 1.14 -3.13
N GLN A 12 -18.36 2.27 -3.17
CA GLN A 12 -17.36 2.54 -4.20
C GLN A 12 -16.07 1.73 -3.99
N VAL A 13 -15.70 1.49 -2.73
CA VAL A 13 -14.56 0.60 -2.41
C VAL A 13 -14.91 -0.82 -2.78
N GLN A 14 -16.09 -1.30 -2.40
CA GLN A 14 -16.58 -2.62 -2.77
C GLN A 14 -16.61 -2.79 -4.29
N PHE A 15 -17.20 -1.83 -5.03
CA PHE A 15 -17.24 -1.85 -6.49
C PHE A 15 -15.85 -1.84 -7.16
N ALA A 16 -14.87 -1.17 -6.55
CA ALA A 16 -13.50 -1.18 -7.03
C ALA A 16 -12.84 -2.54 -6.82
N LEU A 17 -13.05 -3.15 -5.65
CA LEU A 17 -12.58 -4.50 -5.32
C LEU A 17 -13.20 -5.55 -6.25
N GLU A 18 -14.52 -5.49 -6.48
CA GLU A 18 -15.25 -6.35 -7.43
C GLU A 18 -14.71 -6.24 -8.88
N ARG A 19 -14.05 -5.13 -9.22
CA ARG A 19 -13.43 -4.90 -10.54
C ARG A 19 -11.93 -5.21 -10.56
N GLY A 20 -11.38 -5.81 -9.51
CA GLY A 20 -9.96 -6.12 -9.40
C GLY A 20 -9.08 -4.87 -9.32
N VAL A 21 -9.60 -3.75 -8.80
CA VAL A 21 -8.82 -2.54 -8.52
C VAL A 21 -8.49 -2.53 -7.03
N PRO A 22 -7.20 -2.63 -6.63
CA PRO A 22 -6.82 -2.59 -5.23
C PRO A 22 -7.30 -1.29 -4.54
N ALA A 23 -8.15 -1.44 -3.55
CA ALA A 23 -8.78 -0.36 -2.81
C ALA A 23 -8.80 -0.67 -1.31
N LEU A 24 -8.70 0.37 -0.46
CA LEU A 24 -8.76 0.22 0.99
C LEU A 24 -9.68 1.29 1.59
N ILE A 25 -10.37 0.90 2.68
CA ILE A 25 -11.14 1.83 3.50
C ILE A 25 -10.18 2.44 4.54
N GLY A 26 -10.11 3.77 4.57
CA GLY A 26 -9.27 4.49 5.52
C GLY A 26 -9.94 5.79 5.99
N ILE A 27 -9.56 6.25 7.19
CA ILE A 27 -10.03 7.52 7.76
C ILE A 27 -8.87 8.50 7.81
N LEU A 28 -8.74 9.34 6.79
CA LEU A 28 -7.64 10.31 6.64
C LEU A 28 -7.58 11.36 7.76
N ALA A 29 -8.66 11.52 8.55
CA ALA A 29 -8.78 12.54 9.60
C ALA A 29 -8.32 12.11 11.00
N SER A 30 -8.26 10.81 11.27
CA SER A 30 -8.09 10.31 12.65
C SER A 30 -6.93 9.34 12.78
N ILE A 31 -6.61 8.61 11.70
CA ILE A 31 -5.62 7.55 11.70
C ILE A 31 -4.68 7.74 10.52
N ARG A 32 -3.37 7.66 10.80
CA ARG A 32 -2.32 7.72 9.79
C ARG A 32 -2.53 6.60 8.78
N LEU A 33 -2.33 6.86 7.49
CA LEU A 33 -2.45 5.82 6.47
C LEU A 33 -1.45 4.70 6.76
N PRO A 34 -1.84 3.43 6.54
CA PRO A 34 -0.99 2.26 6.85
C PRO A 34 0.22 2.13 5.92
N TYR A 35 0.49 3.14 5.09
CA TYR A 35 1.62 3.13 4.18
C TYR A 35 2.87 3.70 4.83
N PRO A 36 4.02 3.06 4.56
CA PRO A 36 5.32 3.67 4.79
C PRO A 36 5.39 5.04 4.14
N SER A 37 6.20 5.91 4.72
CA SER A 37 6.48 7.20 4.10
C SER A 37 7.10 6.98 2.71
N ARG A 38 6.91 7.91 1.76
CA ARG A 38 7.47 7.88 0.40
C ARG A 38 7.23 6.56 -0.35
N ALA A 39 6.02 6.01 -0.22
CA ALA A 39 5.61 4.78 -0.88
C ALA A 39 5.06 5.01 -2.29
N PHE A 40 4.55 6.20 -2.61
CA PHE A 40 3.83 6.47 -3.86
C PHE A 40 4.44 7.60 -4.68
N ASP A 41 4.40 7.45 -6.01
CA ASP A 41 4.81 8.50 -6.96
C ASP A 41 3.68 9.51 -7.21
N MET A 42 2.44 9.14 -6.90
CA MET A 42 1.28 9.99 -7.15
C MET A 42 0.15 9.69 -6.16
N ALA A 43 -0.52 10.75 -5.72
CA ALA A 43 -1.73 10.71 -4.93
C ALA A 43 -2.79 11.56 -5.63
N HIS A 44 -3.96 10.99 -5.89
CA HIS A 44 -5.04 11.68 -6.59
C HIS A 44 -6.29 11.69 -5.70
N CYS A 45 -6.86 12.88 -5.52
CA CYS A 45 -8.22 13.01 -5.04
C CYS A 45 -9.08 13.61 -6.16
N SER A 46 -10.19 12.94 -6.47
CA SER A 46 -11.25 13.47 -7.31
C SER A 46 -12.49 13.69 -6.47
N ARG A 47 -12.90 14.94 -6.28
CA ARG A 47 -14.10 15.37 -5.55
C ARG A 47 -14.24 14.71 -4.17
N CYS A 48 -13.14 14.53 -3.45
CA CYS A 48 -13.14 13.81 -2.17
C CYS A 48 -13.79 14.59 -1.03
N LEU A 49 -14.11 15.88 -1.20
CA LEU A 49 -14.69 16.76 -0.18
C LEU A 49 -13.87 16.83 1.12
N ILE A 50 -12.59 16.48 1.05
CA ILE A 50 -11.67 16.57 2.17
C ILE A 50 -11.28 18.04 2.35
N PRO A 51 -11.41 18.61 3.57
CA PRO A 51 -11.03 19.98 3.83
C PRO A 51 -9.50 20.08 3.96
N TRP A 52 -8.79 19.95 2.83
CA TRP A 52 -7.33 19.83 2.74
C TRP A 52 -6.54 20.92 3.48
N GLY A 53 -7.08 22.14 3.55
CA GLY A 53 -6.46 23.28 4.23
C GLY A 53 -6.81 23.43 5.72
N GLN A 54 -7.73 22.62 6.26
CA GLN A 54 -8.13 22.69 7.67
C GLN A 54 -7.19 21.91 8.59
N TYR A 55 -7.37 22.09 9.91
CA TYR A 55 -6.58 21.45 10.96
C TYR A 55 -5.08 21.64 10.74
N ASP A 56 -4.65 22.87 10.46
CA ASP A 56 -3.25 23.23 10.20
C ASP A 56 -2.60 22.41 9.07
N GLY A 57 -3.38 21.99 8.07
CA GLY A 57 -2.88 21.28 6.90
C GLY A 57 -2.62 19.78 7.13
N LEU A 58 -3.12 19.22 8.22
CA LEU A 58 -2.94 17.83 8.65
C LEU A 58 -3.10 16.80 7.52
N TYR A 59 -4.12 16.96 6.67
CA TYR A 59 -4.38 16.05 5.56
C TYR A 59 -3.30 16.11 4.47
N LEU A 60 -2.83 17.32 4.15
CA LEU A 60 -1.77 17.52 3.17
C LEU A 60 -0.42 17.05 3.70
N ILE A 61 -0.18 17.17 5.01
CA ILE A 61 0.99 16.59 5.68
C ILE A 61 0.99 15.06 5.53
N GLU A 62 -0.16 14.40 5.72
CA GLU A 62 -0.24 12.94 5.56
C GLU A 62 0.00 12.51 4.10
N VAL A 63 -0.50 13.28 3.13
CA VAL A 63 -0.20 13.05 1.70
C VAL A 63 1.27 13.28 1.40
N ASP A 64 1.87 14.35 1.93
CA ASP A 64 3.30 14.66 1.81
C ASP A 64 4.16 13.52 2.33
N ARG A 65 3.73 12.93 3.44
CA ARG A 65 4.45 11.84 4.08
C ARG A 65 4.52 10.61 3.19
N VAL A 66 3.40 10.22 2.57
CA VAL A 66 3.33 9.00 1.73
C VAL A 66 3.87 9.19 0.32
N LEU A 67 3.95 10.44 -0.17
CA LEU A 67 4.51 10.75 -1.49
C LEU A 67 6.04 10.74 -1.49
N ARG A 68 6.62 10.15 -2.53
CA ARG A 68 8.04 10.26 -2.85
C ARG A 68 8.40 11.69 -3.21
N LEU A 69 9.69 12.02 -3.12
CA LEU A 69 10.19 13.27 -3.67
C LEU A 69 9.87 13.36 -5.16
N GLY A 70 9.46 14.55 -5.61
CA GLY A 70 8.97 14.75 -6.98
C GLY A 70 7.68 14.01 -7.31
N GLY A 71 7.05 13.36 -6.34
CA GLY A 71 5.73 12.78 -6.48
C GLY A 71 4.67 13.86 -6.70
N TYR A 72 3.57 13.46 -7.34
CA TYR A 72 2.50 14.36 -7.74
C TYR A 72 1.30 14.20 -6.83
N TRP A 73 0.82 15.30 -6.27
CA TRP A 73 -0.53 15.37 -5.75
C TRP A 73 -1.45 16.03 -6.77
N ILE A 74 -2.53 15.33 -7.11
CA ILE A 74 -3.54 15.82 -8.04
C ILE A 74 -4.85 16.02 -7.28
N LEU A 75 -5.36 17.24 -7.32
CA LEU A 75 -6.69 17.56 -6.83
C LEU A 75 -7.61 17.89 -8.00
N SER A 76 -8.72 17.17 -8.09
CA SER A 76 -9.71 17.32 -9.16
C SER A 76 -11.09 17.65 -8.61
N GLY A 77 -11.69 18.76 -9.07
CA GLY A 77 -12.96 19.26 -8.55
C GLY A 77 -12.81 20.37 -7.50
N PRO A 78 -13.91 20.84 -6.88
CA PRO A 78 -13.87 22.00 -5.98
C PRO A 78 -12.85 21.81 -4.83
N PRO A 79 -12.13 22.86 -4.40
CA PRO A 79 -12.24 24.25 -4.87
C PRO A 79 -11.52 24.55 -6.20
N ILE A 80 -10.84 23.58 -6.82
CA ILE A 80 -10.11 23.80 -8.07
C ILE A 80 -11.08 24.15 -9.21
N ASN A 81 -10.73 25.18 -10.00
CA ASN A 81 -11.50 25.67 -11.16
C ASN A 81 -12.84 26.34 -10.80
N TRP A 82 -12.95 26.92 -9.61
CA TRP A 82 -14.13 27.66 -9.15
C TRP A 82 -14.49 28.82 -10.09
N GLU A 83 -13.50 29.50 -10.67
CA GLU A 83 -13.69 30.62 -11.63
C GLU A 83 -14.63 30.27 -12.79
N ARG A 84 -14.60 29.01 -13.24
CA ARG A 84 -15.43 28.51 -14.35
C ARG A 84 -16.63 27.68 -13.89
N HIS A 85 -16.62 27.15 -12.67
CA HIS A 85 -17.56 26.10 -12.22
C HIS A 85 -17.98 26.22 -10.74
N TRP A 86 -18.30 27.43 -10.27
CA TRP A 86 -18.80 27.63 -8.88
C TRP A 86 -20.32 27.43 -8.73
N LYS A 87 -21.12 27.67 -9.78
CA LYS A 87 -22.59 27.56 -9.74
C LYS A 87 -23.04 26.11 -9.61
N GLY A 88 -23.95 25.83 -8.68
CA GLY A 88 -24.50 24.49 -8.41
C GLY A 88 -24.00 23.83 -7.11
N TRP A 89 -23.23 24.57 -6.31
CA TRP A 89 -22.82 24.19 -4.97
C TRP A 89 -23.33 25.24 -3.98
N ASP A 90 -23.73 24.86 -2.76
CA ASP A 90 -24.19 25.77 -1.68
C ASP A 90 -23.05 26.62 -1.07
N LYS A 91 -22.17 27.17 -1.91
CA LYS A 91 -21.02 28.01 -1.52
C LYS A 91 -20.81 29.16 -2.50
N THR A 92 -20.27 30.27 -2.01
CA THR A 92 -19.93 31.45 -2.82
C THR A 92 -18.58 31.31 -3.50
N ALA A 93 -18.33 32.14 -4.53
CA ALA A 93 -17.05 32.16 -5.23
C ALA A 93 -15.89 32.55 -4.29
N GLU A 94 -16.13 33.47 -3.35
CA GLU A 94 -15.15 33.91 -2.36
C GLU A 94 -14.78 32.78 -1.40
N GLN A 95 -15.74 31.95 -1.01
CA GLN A 95 -15.48 30.78 -0.17
C GLN A 95 -14.60 29.76 -0.89
N PHE A 96 -14.88 29.46 -2.16
CA PHE A 96 -14.03 28.56 -2.95
C PHE A 96 -12.62 29.11 -3.16
N LYS A 97 -12.51 30.42 -3.42
CA LYS A 97 -11.22 31.09 -3.52
C LYS A 97 -10.44 30.97 -2.21
N GLY A 98 -11.07 31.27 -1.07
CA GLY A 98 -10.46 31.16 0.24
C GLY A 98 -9.98 29.73 0.55
N GLU A 99 -10.81 28.72 0.25
CA GLU A 99 -10.41 27.32 0.40
C GLU A 99 -9.20 26.96 -0.48
N GLN A 100 -9.18 27.41 -1.74
CA GLN A 100 -8.04 27.21 -2.61
C GLN A 100 -6.78 27.93 -2.08
N ASP A 101 -6.90 29.17 -1.62
CA ASP A 101 -5.79 29.97 -1.11
C ASP A 101 -5.16 29.33 0.14
N VAL A 102 -5.98 28.78 1.04
CA VAL A 102 -5.48 28.04 2.22
C VAL A 102 -4.76 26.76 1.80
N ILE A 103 -5.32 25.98 0.86
CA ILE A 103 -4.65 24.78 0.32
C ILE A 103 -3.30 25.13 -0.31
N GLU A 104 -3.24 26.21 -1.09
CA GLU A 104 -2.00 26.67 -1.71
C GLU A 104 -1.00 27.19 -0.68
N SER A 105 -1.46 27.82 0.41
CA SER A 105 -0.62 28.26 1.52
C SER A 105 0.03 27.08 2.25
N VAL A 106 -0.75 26.05 2.59
CA VAL A 106 -0.23 24.80 3.20
C VAL A 106 0.69 24.06 2.24
N ALA A 107 0.33 23.96 0.95
CA ALA A 107 1.19 23.32 -0.03
C ALA A 107 2.54 24.04 -0.13
N LYS A 108 2.55 25.39 -0.09
CA LYS A 108 3.79 26.17 -0.07
C LYS A 108 4.61 25.94 1.21
N SER A 109 3.98 25.84 2.38
CA SER A 109 4.69 25.55 3.63
C SER A 109 5.30 24.15 3.66
N LEU A 110 4.73 23.20 2.89
CA LEU A 110 5.29 21.86 2.65
C LEU A 110 6.31 21.82 1.50
N CYS A 111 6.76 22.97 1.00
CA CYS A 111 7.68 23.09 -0.14
C CYS A 111 7.14 22.43 -1.43
N TRP A 112 5.82 22.44 -1.65
CA TRP A 112 5.26 21.96 -2.91
C TRP A 112 5.21 23.08 -3.94
N LYS A 113 5.46 22.70 -5.20
CA LYS A 113 5.35 23.60 -6.35
C LYS A 113 4.11 23.27 -7.15
N LYS A 114 3.25 24.27 -7.36
CA LYS A 114 2.13 24.19 -8.30
C LYS A 114 2.69 24.15 -9.73
N LEU A 115 2.40 23.09 -10.46
CA LEU A 115 2.93 22.88 -11.80
C LEU A 115 1.93 23.37 -12.86
N ILE A 116 0.71 22.85 -12.80
CA ILE A 116 -0.30 23.06 -13.85
C ILE A 116 -1.67 23.14 -13.19
N GLN A 117 -2.45 24.15 -13.54
CA GLN A 117 -3.89 24.18 -13.32
C GLN A 117 -4.58 24.25 -14.69
N LYS A 118 -5.25 23.16 -15.08
CA LYS A 118 -5.95 23.07 -16.38
C LYS A 118 -7.35 22.52 -16.18
N GLY A 119 -8.37 23.35 -16.46
CA GLY A 119 -9.76 22.97 -16.22
C GLY A 119 -9.94 22.56 -14.75
N ARG A 120 -10.60 21.43 -14.49
CA ARG A 120 -10.91 20.93 -13.14
C ARG A 120 -9.74 20.28 -12.39
N TYR A 121 -8.54 20.28 -12.97
CA TYR A 121 -7.36 19.57 -12.44
C TYR A 121 -6.28 20.55 -11.98
N CYS A 122 -5.74 20.32 -10.79
CA CYS A 122 -4.53 20.98 -10.29
C CYS A 122 -3.46 19.94 -10.01
N HIS A 123 -2.25 20.14 -10.56
CA HIS A 123 -1.07 19.32 -10.32
C HIS A 123 -0.10 20.08 -9.43
N LEU A 124 0.18 19.52 -8.25
CA LEU A 124 1.20 19.98 -7.32
C LEU A 124 2.28 18.91 -7.24
N ALA A 125 3.55 19.31 -7.25
CA ALA A 125 4.68 18.41 -7.11
C ALA A 125 5.50 18.77 -5.87
N LYS A 126 5.91 17.74 -5.13
CA LYS A 126 6.81 17.88 -3.99
C LYS A 126 8.19 18.34 -4.47
N ALA A 127 8.68 19.49 -4.00
CA ALA A 127 10.00 19.99 -4.37
C ALA A 127 11.13 19.29 -3.61
N TYR A 128 12.35 19.44 -4.11
CA TYR A 128 13.58 18.83 -3.59
C TYR A 128 14.36 19.82 -2.69
N GLU A 129 13.70 20.56 -1.81
CA GLU A 129 14.40 21.47 -0.89
C GLU A 129 14.41 20.93 0.54
N SER A 130 15.57 21.06 1.19
CA SER A 130 15.90 20.54 2.53
C SER A 130 15.00 21.16 3.60
N CYS A 131 14.06 20.39 4.14
CA CYS A 131 13.32 20.74 5.34
C CYS A 131 13.61 19.71 6.44
N SER A 132 14.11 20.19 7.58
CA SER A 132 14.54 19.38 8.73
C SER A 132 13.42 19.15 9.74
N TRP A 133 13.19 17.90 10.16
CA TRP A 133 12.22 17.53 11.22
C TRP A 133 12.67 16.29 12.03
N GLN A 134 12.30 16.17 13.33
CA GLN A 134 12.84 15.19 14.33
C GLN A 134 11.84 14.11 14.86
N ASN A 135 12.38 13.00 15.43
CA ASN A 135 11.94 11.57 15.42
C ASN A 135 10.83 11.06 16.38
N GLN A 136 9.92 10.15 15.89
CA GLN A 136 9.38 8.87 16.51
C GLN A 136 8.03 8.30 15.90
N SER A 137 7.57 7.08 16.26
CA SER A 137 6.57 6.21 15.57
C SER A 137 5.32 5.76 16.39
N TYR A 138 4.18 5.57 15.68
CA TYR A 138 2.82 5.06 16.04
C TYR A 138 2.01 5.82 17.11
N THR A 139 1.25 6.83 16.66
CA THR A 139 0.36 7.68 17.49
C THR A 139 -0.83 8.22 16.69
N LYS A 140 -1.82 8.76 17.42
CA LYS A 140 -3.00 9.50 16.90
C LYS A 140 -2.53 10.68 16.01
N LEU A 141 -3.26 11.03 14.95
CA LEU A 141 -2.84 12.14 14.06
C LEU A 141 -2.64 13.44 14.87
N GLU A 142 -1.39 13.89 14.96
CA GLU A 142 -0.95 15.13 15.60
C GLU A 142 -0.07 15.91 14.62
N THR A 143 0.02 17.23 14.79
CA THR A 143 0.72 18.16 13.88
C THR A 143 2.23 17.93 13.77
N CYS A 144 2.82 17.14 14.68
CA CYS A 144 4.25 16.81 14.69
C CYS A 144 4.49 15.29 14.68
N LEU A 145 4.08 14.60 13.61
CA LEU A 145 4.27 13.15 13.48
C LEU A 145 5.35 12.76 12.48
N THR A 146 6.46 12.26 13.03
CA THR A 146 7.49 11.40 12.40
C THR A 146 8.30 12.04 11.24
N PRO A 147 9.63 12.15 11.37
CA PRO A 147 10.53 12.54 10.29
C PRO A 147 10.43 11.60 9.11
N LEU A 148 10.50 12.21 7.95
CA LEU A 148 10.79 11.48 6.74
C LEU A 148 12.27 11.10 6.75
N PRO A 149 12.64 9.87 6.36
CA PRO A 149 14.05 9.50 6.23
C PRO A 149 14.77 10.47 5.28
N ASP A 150 15.96 10.93 5.65
CA ASP A 150 16.77 11.81 4.82
C ASP A 150 17.07 11.16 3.47
N VAL A 151 17.05 11.98 2.42
CA VAL A 151 17.42 11.56 1.06
C VAL A 151 18.21 12.66 0.37
N SER A 152 19.21 12.24 -0.38
CA SER A 152 20.16 13.11 -1.07
C SER A 152 19.79 13.43 -2.52
N ASN A 153 18.73 12.80 -3.05
CA ASN A 153 18.18 13.09 -4.38
C ASN A 153 16.79 12.47 -4.60
N ILE A 154 16.11 12.89 -5.66
CA ILE A 154 14.76 12.44 -6.06
C ILE A 154 14.63 10.93 -6.36
N ARG A 155 15.75 10.24 -6.65
CA ARG A 155 15.73 8.80 -6.97
C ARG A 155 15.74 7.93 -5.73
N GLU A 156 15.97 8.52 -4.56
CA GLU A 156 15.99 7.79 -3.30
C GLU A 156 14.61 7.68 -2.66
N THR A 157 14.35 6.52 -2.06
CA THR A 157 13.09 6.21 -1.38
C THR A 157 13.25 6.23 0.13
N SER A 158 12.19 5.87 0.87
CA SER A 158 12.30 5.75 2.33
C SER A 158 13.35 4.73 2.74
N GLY A 159 14.46 5.22 3.29
CA GLY A 159 15.64 4.44 3.63
C GLY A 159 16.95 4.87 2.95
N GLY A 160 17.01 6.04 2.31
CA GLY A 160 18.29 6.64 1.88
C GLY A 160 18.93 6.02 0.62
N GLY A 161 18.13 5.39 -0.26
CA GLY A 161 18.67 4.77 -1.48
C GLY A 161 17.61 4.48 -2.56
N PRO A 162 18.05 4.27 -3.83
CA PRO A 162 17.18 3.88 -4.93
C PRO A 162 16.68 2.44 -4.76
N VAL A 163 15.43 2.18 -5.15
CA VAL A 163 14.87 0.82 -5.14
C VAL A 163 15.11 0.18 -6.50
N ALA A 164 15.54 -1.08 -6.51
CA ALA A 164 15.66 -1.85 -7.74
C ALA A 164 14.33 -1.91 -8.51
N LYS A 165 14.42 -2.06 -9.83
CA LYS A 165 13.24 -2.31 -10.66
C LYS A 165 12.80 -3.77 -10.50
N TRP A 166 11.53 -4.02 -10.80
CA TRP A 166 11.04 -5.39 -10.93
C TRP A 166 11.71 -6.09 -12.14
N PRO A 167 12.04 -7.39 -12.07
CA PRO A 167 11.86 -8.33 -10.95
C PRO A 167 12.95 -8.32 -9.87
N GLN A 168 14.07 -7.63 -10.10
CA GLN A 168 15.22 -7.64 -9.19
C GLN A 168 14.87 -7.13 -7.78
N ARG A 169 13.87 -6.25 -7.67
CA ARG A 169 13.31 -5.73 -6.42
C ARG A 169 12.92 -6.81 -5.41
N LEU A 170 12.43 -7.96 -5.89
CA LEU A 170 11.93 -9.03 -5.02
C LEU A 170 13.02 -9.54 -4.06
N THR A 171 14.27 -9.52 -4.52
CA THR A 171 15.40 -10.12 -3.81
C THR A 171 16.49 -9.12 -3.45
N SER A 172 16.39 -7.86 -3.88
CA SER A 172 17.35 -6.82 -3.51
C SER A 172 17.10 -6.32 -2.10
N THR A 173 18.15 -6.13 -1.30
CA THR A 173 18.05 -5.51 0.03
C THR A 173 17.39 -4.13 -0.06
N PRO A 174 16.27 -3.89 0.65
CA PRO A 174 15.65 -2.58 0.70
C PRO A 174 16.61 -1.54 1.26
N PRO A 175 16.66 -0.32 0.70
CA PRO A 175 17.51 0.76 1.19
C PRO A 175 17.40 1.01 2.70
N ARG A 176 16.19 0.88 3.26
CA ARG A 176 15.91 1.09 4.69
C ARG A 176 16.60 0.09 5.63
N ILE A 177 16.93 -1.09 5.12
CA ILE A 177 17.70 -2.11 5.84
C ILE A 177 19.19 -1.81 5.72
N ILE A 178 19.65 -1.42 4.52
CA ILE A 178 21.03 -0.98 4.27
C ILE A 178 21.38 0.23 5.15
N SER A 179 20.45 1.18 5.32
CA SER A 179 20.63 2.38 6.13
C SER A 179 20.55 2.14 7.65
N GLY A 180 20.30 0.91 8.11
CA GLY A 180 20.14 0.57 9.53
C GLY A 180 18.91 1.21 10.19
N SER A 181 17.96 1.75 9.42
CA SER A 181 16.78 2.43 9.95
C SER A 181 15.72 1.46 10.50
N VAL A 182 15.89 0.16 10.26
CA VAL A 182 15.10 -0.93 10.85
C VAL A 182 16.02 -1.65 11.82
N GLY A 183 16.10 -1.17 13.07
CA GLY A 183 17.18 -1.51 14.01
C GLY A 183 17.42 -3.01 14.25
N GLU A 184 16.40 -3.85 14.09
CA GLU A 184 16.51 -5.31 14.32
C GLU A 184 16.84 -6.11 13.05
N ILE A 185 16.78 -5.52 11.86
CA ILE A 185 16.97 -6.23 10.57
C ILE A 185 18.20 -5.66 9.87
N THR A 186 19.28 -6.45 9.83
CA THR A 186 20.50 -6.11 9.08
C THR A 186 20.41 -6.59 7.63
N GLU A 187 21.28 -6.07 6.76
CA GLU A 187 21.40 -6.55 5.38
C GLU A 187 21.72 -8.05 5.32
N GLU A 188 22.60 -8.54 6.20
CA GLU A 188 22.92 -9.97 6.29
C GLU A 188 21.70 -10.82 6.66
N VAL A 189 20.90 -10.38 7.64
CA VAL A 189 19.65 -11.04 8.02
C VAL A 189 18.68 -11.08 6.84
N TYR A 190 18.55 -9.98 6.09
CA TYR A 190 17.70 -9.91 4.91
C TYR A 190 18.17 -10.82 3.78
N ILE A 191 19.48 -10.86 3.49
CA ILE A 191 20.06 -11.73 2.45
C ILE A 191 19.85 -13.19 2.83
N ASN A 192 20.07 -13.54 4.10
CA ASN A 192 19.82 -14.89 4.60
C ASN A 192 18.34 -15.27 4.49
N ASP A 193 17.41 -14.39 4.87
CA ASP A 193 15.95 -14.59 4.71
C ASP A 193 15.56 -14.73 3.23
N THR A 194 16.18 -13.94 2.35
CA THR A 194 15.94 -13.99 0.89
C THR A 194 16.44 -15.30 0.28
N ASN A 195 17.62 -15.78 0.68
CA ASN A 195 18.16 -17.07 0.25
C ASN A 195 17.31 -18.22 0.77
N LEU A 196 16.85 -18.13 2.01
CA LEU A 196 15.91 -19.07 2.61
C LEU A 196 14.60 -19.14 1.83
N TRP A 197 14.04 -17.99 1.48
CA TRP A 197 12.85 -17.86 0.65
C TRP A 197 13.08 -18.45 -0.76
N ARG A 198 14.24 -18.24 -1.38
CA ARG A 198 14.58 -18.88 -2.67
C ARG A 198 14.67 -20.40 -2.56
N THR A 199 15.30 -20.92 -1.52
CA THR A 199 15.38 -22.37 -1.26
C THR A 199 13.99 -22.97 -1.08
N ARG A 200 13.14 -22.28 -0.30
CA ARG A 200 11.73 -22.65 -0.13
C ARG A 200 10.99 -22.68 -1.46
N LEU A 201 11.09 -21.62 -2.26
CA LEU A 201 10.48 -21.58 -3.59
C LEU A 201 10.96 -22.70 -4.50
N SER A 202 12.27 -23.00 -4.52
CA SER A 202 12.78 -24.11 -5.32
C SER A 202 12.25 -25.46 -4.84
N TYR A 203 12.08 -25.62 -3.52
CA TYR A 203 11.48 -26.81 -2.94
C TYR A 203 10.02 -26.95 -3.36
N TYR A 204 9.19 -25.89 -3.24
CA TYR A 204 7.78 -25.93 -3.65
C TYR A 204 7.59 -26.15 -5.15
N LYS A 205 8.49 -25.63 -5.99
CA LYS A 205 8.51 -25.89 -7.44
C LYS A 205 8.80 -27.35 -7.84
N THR A 206 9.24 -28.19 -6.90
CA THR A 206 9.58 -29.60 -7.17
C THR A 206 8.34 -30.51 -7.17
N PRO A 207 7.43 -30.45 -6.17
CA PRO A 207 6.17 -31.19 -6.19
C PRO A 207 5.07 -30.56 -7.04
N ASP A 208 5.10 -29.24 -7.31
CA ASP A 208 4.09 -28.55 -8.11
C ASP A 208 4.72 -27.78 -9.29
N GLN A 209 4.45 -28.25 -10.51
CA GLN A 209 4.98 -27.67 -11.76
C GLN A 209 4.25 -26.39 -12.19
N GLN A 210 3.07 -26.08 -11.62
CA GLN A 210 2.29 -24.87 -11.96
C GLN A 210 2.99 -23.59 -11.45
N LEU A 211 3.73 -23.68 -10.34
CA LEU A 211 4.63 -22.66 -9.78
C LEU A 211 5.75 -22.15 -10.72
N ALA A 212 5.92 -22.74 -11.90
CA ALA A 212 6.93 -22.36 -12.89
C ALA A 212 6.36 -21.55 -14.07
N GLU A 213 5.05 -21.37 -14.16
CA GLU A 213 4.40 -20.67 -15.28
C GLU A 213 4.45 -19.14 -15.11
N LYS A 214 4.57 -18.42 -16.23
CA LYS A 214 4.76 -16.96 -16.25
C LYS A 214 3.45 -16.24 -16.54
N GLY A 215 2.76 -15.81 -15.48
CA GLY A 215 1.71 -14.79 -15.54
C GLY A 215 2.26 -13.36 -15.43
N ARG A 216 1.51 -12.36 -15.91
CA ARG A 216 1.88 -10.94 -15.79
C ARG A 216 1.29 -10.35 -14.51
N CYS A 217 1.92 -10.67 -13.38
CA CYS A 217 1.52 -10.20 -12.05
C CYS A 217 2.52 -9.17 -11.53
N GLU A 218 2.08 -7.92 -11.40
CA GLU A 218 2.89 -6.88 -10.78
C GLU A 218 2.65 -6.90 -9.27
N ALA A 219 3.72 -7.11 -8.50
CA ALA A 219 3.71 -7.05 -7.05
C ALA A 219 3.30 -5.65 -6.54
N MET A 220 2.75 -5.57 -5.34
CA MET A 220 2.45 -4.28 -4.73
C MET A 220 3.74 -3.49 -4.50
N SER A 221 3.71 -2.18 -4.77
CA SER A 221 4.81 -1.26 -4.46
C SER A 221 4.91 -0.97 -2.94
N THR A 222 4.92 -2.03 -2.13
CA THR A 222 5.00 -2.00 -0.66
C THR A 222 6.22 -2.79 -0.19
N TYR A 223 6.80 -2.40 0.94
CA TYR A 223 7.94 -3.10 1.54
C TYR A 223 7.51 -4.46 2.09
N PRO A 224 8.42 -5.44 2.17
CA PRO A 224 8.13 -6.69 2.88
C PRO A 224 7.70 -6.41 4.32
N ARG A 225 6.82 -7.26 4.87
CA ARG A 225 6.38 -7.19 6.28
C ARG A 225 5.78 -5.82 6.66
N THR A 226 4.96 -5.27 5.78
CA THR A 226 4.29 -3.97 6.00
C THR A 226 2.98 -4.13 6.78
N TYR A 227 2.17 -5.13 6.44
CA TYR A 227 0.81 -5.28 6.96
C TYR A 227 0.72 -6.33 8.06
N ASP A 228 -0.14 -6.06 9.05
CA ASP A 228 -0.52 -7.02 10.10
C ASP A 228 -1.79 -7.80 9.74
N PHE A 229 -2.56 -7.29 8.77
CA PHE A 229 -3.81 -7.90 8.33
C PHE A 229 -4.03 -7.69 6.82
N ILE A 230 -4.48 -8.73 6.11
CA ILE A 230 -4.91 -8.67 4.72
C ILE A 230 -6.33 -9.22 4.62
N HIS A 231 -7.22 -8.48 3.97
CA HIS A 231 -8.54 -8.98 3.56
C HIS A 231 -8.60 -9.01 2.04
N ALA A 232 -9.00 -10.15 1.48
CA ALA A 232 -9.16 -10.35 0.05
C ALA A 232 -10.52 -10.95 -0.25
N ASP A 233 -11.14 -10.49 -1.34
CA ASP A 233 -12.47 -10.91 -1.77
C ASP A 233 -12.43 -11.25 -3.26
N ALA A 234 -12.89 -12.47 -3.60
CA ALA A 234 -12.87 -13.08 -4.92
C ALA A 234 -11.51 -13.03 -5.65
N ILE A 235 -10.39 -12.92 -4.93
CA ILE A 235 -9.09 -12.62 -5.53
C ILE A 235 -8.61 -13.72 -6.49
N PHE A 236 -8.89 -14.99 -6.20
CA PHE A 236 -8.48 -16.07 -7.07
C PHE A 236 -9.44 -16.20 -8.24
N SER A 237 -10.75 -16.12 -8.00
CA SER A 237 -11.77 -16.08 -9.06
C SER A 237 -11.53 -14.95 -10.07
N LEU A 238 -11.16 -13.75 -9.60
CA LEU A 238 -10.91 -12.56 -10.43
C LEU A 238 -9.61 -12.63 -11.23
N TYR A 239 -8.64 -13.45 -10.79
CA TYR A 239 -7.31 -13.50 -11.38
C TYR A 239 -6.95 -14.88 -11.96
N LYS A 240 -7.86 -15.86 -11.95
CA LYS A 240 -7.64 -17.25 -12.41
C LYS A 240 -6.99 -17.40 -13.80
N ASP A 241 -7.21 -16.45 -14.71
CA ASP A 241 -6.66 -16.47 -16.08
C ASP A 241 -5.57 -15.39 -16.30
N ARG A 242 -5.14 -14.72 -15.23
CA ARG A 242 -4.21 -13.58 -15.26
C ARG A 242 -2.97 -13.79 -14.39
N CYS A 243 -3.15 -14.41 -13.24
CA CYS A 243 -2.13 -14.66 -12.24
C CYS A 243 -2.27 -16.03 -11.63
N GLU A 244 -1.13 -16.69 -11.44
CA GLU A 244 -1.06 -17.91 -10.67
C GLU A 244 -1.42 -17.63 -9.20
N MET A 245 -2.16 -18.55 -8.59
CA MET A 245 -2.64 -18.45 -7.20
C MET A 245 -1.46 -18.33 -6.23
N GLU A 246 -0.37 -18.99 -6.56
CA GLU A 246 0.86 -19.07 -5.80
C GLU A 246 1.59 -17.74 -5.80
N ASP A 247 1.66 -17.04 -6.94
CA ASP A 247 2.24 -15.70 -7.02
C ASP A 247 1.48 -14.72 -6.12
N ILE A 248 0.15 -14.84 -6.07
CA ILE A 248 -0.71 -14.03 -5.19
C ILE A 248 -0.40 -14.33 -3.72
N LEU A 249 -0.37 -15.62 -3.34
CA LEU A 249 -0.10 -16.03 -1.96
C LEU A 249 1.34 -15.71 -1.51
N LEU A 250 2.32 -15.79 -2.41
CA LEU A 250 3.70 -15.40 -2.15
C LEU A 250 3.85 -13.89 -1.96
N GLU A 251 3.12 -13.08 -2.74
CA GLU A 251 3.09 -11.63 -2.54
C GLU A 251 2.42 -11.28 -1.21
N MET A 252 1.32 -11.96 -0.85
CA MET A 252 0.71 -11.83 0.48
C MET A 252 1.70 -12.20 1.58
N ASP A 253 2.43 -13.31 1.46
CA ASP A 253 3.46 -13.71 2.42
C ASP A 253 4.55 -12.64 2.55
N ARG A 254 5.05 -12.12 1.42
CA ARG A 254 6.08 -11.09 1.42
C ARG A 254 5.65 -9.85 2.19
N ILE A 255 4.42 -9.36 1.99
CA ILE A 255 3.96 -8.08 2.57
C ILE A 255 3.39 -8.22 3.98
N LEU A 256 3.04 -9.43 4.42
CA LEU A 256 2.49 -9.69 5.75
C LEU A 256 3.61 -9.89 6.79
N ARG A 257 3.45 -9.29 7.98
CA ARG A 257 4.34 -9.53 9.12
C ARG A 257 4.15 -10.94 9.68
N PRO A 258 5.17 -11.53 10.34
CA PRO A 258 4.95 -12.70 11.17
C PRO A 258 3.85 -12.42 12.19
N GLN A 259 3.00 -13.42 12.45
CA GLN A 259 1.76 -13.33 13.23
C GLN A 259 0.65 -12.47 12.61
N GLY A 260 0.88 -11.90 11.41
CA GLY A 260 -0.17 -11.23 10.66
C GLY A 260 -1.23 -12.22 10.16
N SER A 261 -2.46 -11.74 10.01
CA SER A 261 -3.61 -12.56 9.62
C SER A 261 -4.12 -12.21 8.22
N VAL A 262 -4.67 -13.20 7.53
CA VAL A 262 -5.31 -13.06 6.22
C VAL A 262 -6.72 -13.63 6.30
N ILE A 263 -7.69 -12.93 5.73
CA ILE A 263 -9.02 -13.46 5.47
C ILE A 263 -9.26 -13.38 3.97
N ILE A 264 -9.52 -14.51 3.33
CA ILE A 264 -9.83 -14.61 1.91
C ILE A 264 -11.24 -15.16 1.75
N ARG A 265 -12.11 -14.41 1.08
CA ARG A 265 -13.43 -14.86 0.66
C ARG A 265 -13.38 -15.21 -0.82
N ASP A 266 -13.74 -16.43 -1.19
CA ASP A 266 -13.76 -16.89 -2.58
C ASP A 266 -14.60 -18.18 -2.73
N ASP A 267 -14.78 -18.67 -3.96
CA ASP A 267 -15.40 -19.98 -4.20
C ASP A 267 -14.56 -21.10 -3.58
N VAL A 268 -15.25 -22.09 -2.98
CA VAL A 268 -14.64 -23.21 -2.26
C VAL A 268 -13.55 -23.93 -3.05
N ASP A 269 -13.69 -24.06 -4.37
CA ASP A 269 -12.72 -24.79 -5.19
C ASP A 269 -11.36 -24.05 -5.22
N PHE A 270 -11.37 -22.72 -5.23
CA PHE A 270 -10.15 -21.92 -5.10
C PHE A 270 -9.59 -21.95 -3.69
N LEU A 271 -10.46 -21.87 -2.67
CA LEU A 271 -10.00 -21.80 -1.28
C LEU A 271 -9.39 -23.12 -0.79
N VAL A 272 -9.81 -24.26 -1.31
CA VAL A 272 -9.17 -25.56 -1.04
C VAL A 272 -7.75 -25.58 -1.58
N ASN A 273 -7.52 -25.10 -2.81
CA ASN A 273 -6.19 -25.02 -3.40
C ASN A 273 -5.31 -23.99 -2.67
N ALA A 274 -5.87 -22.82 -2.37
CA ALA A 274 -5.16 -21.76 -1.66
C ALA A 274 -4.76 -22.20 -0.24
N LYS A 275 -5.63 -22.97 0.43
CA LYS A 275 -5.31 -23.59 1.72
C LYS A 275 -4.12 -24.53 1.63
N THR A 276 -4.06 -25.39 0.61
CA THR A 276 -2.93 -26.31 0.41
C THR A 276 -1.60 -25.55 0.29
N ILE A 277 -1.57 -24.52 -0.55
CA ILE A 277 -0.37 -23.67 -0.74
C ILE A 277 -0.03 -22.91 0.55
N ALA A 278 -1.03 -22.35 1.25
CA ALA A 278 -0.81 -21.63 2.50
C ALA A 278 -0.27 -22.53 3.63
N ASP A 279 -0.77 -23.77 3.73
CA ASP A 279 -0.25 -24.76 4.68
C ASP A 279 1.21 -25.12 4.35
N GLU A 280 1.56 -25.21 3.07
CA GLU A 280 2.93 -25.40 2.61
C GLU A 280 3.84 -24.23 3.00
N LEU A 281 3.36 -23.00 2.87
CA LEU A 281 4.02 -21.76 3.38
C LEU A 281 4.08 -21.69 4.91
N LYS A 282 3.56 -22.71 5.62
CA LYS A 282 3.45 -22.83 7.08
C LYS A 282 2.57 -21.75 7.71
N TRP A 283 1.54 -21.33 7.02
CA TRP A 283 0.48 -20.55 7.64
C TRP A 283 -0.42 -21.49 8.46
N GLU A 284 -0.95 -21.01 9.57
CA GLU A 284 -2.02 -21.70 10.28
C GLU A 284 -3.33 -21.32 9.59
N THR A 285 -4.01 -22.26 8.94
CA THR A 285 -5.21 -21.99 8.15
C THR A 285 -6.46 -22.63 8.73
N ARG A 286 -7.61 -21.99 8.53
CA ARG A 286 -8.95 -22.47 8.88
C ARG A 286 -9.92 -22.08 7.78
N LEU A 287 -10.58 -23.05 7.18
CA LEU A 287 -11.66 -22.83 6.23
C LEU A 287 -12.99 -22.83 6.99
N VAL A 288 -13.78 -21.77 6.83
CA VAL A 288 -15.07 -21.60 7.51
C VAL A 288 -16.19 -21.34 6.50
N ASP A 289 -17.41 -21.70 6.90
CA ASP A 289 -18.60 -21.50 6.09
C ASP A 289 -18.96 -20.02 5.93
N HIS A 290 -19.66 -19.72 4.84
CA HIS A 290 -20.30 -18.42 4.61
C HIS A 290 -21.34 -18.12 5.70
N GLU A 291 -21.60 -16.83 5.94
CA GLU A 291 -22.56 -16.39 6.94
C GLU A 291 -24.00 -16.87 6.69
N GLU A 292 -24.35 -17.11 5.43
CA GLU A 292 -25.66 -17.66 5.02
C GLU A 292 -25.75 -19.20 5.10
N GLY A 293 -24.67 -19.86 5.52
CA GLY A 293 -24.65 -21.27 5.86
C GLY A 293 -23.74 -22.16 5.02
N PRO A 294 -23.67 -23.46 5.36
CA PRO A 294 -22.69 -24.40 4.80
C PRO A 294 -22.93 -24.78 3.35
N LEU A 295 -24.13 -24.55 2.81
CA LEU A 295 -24.47 -24.90 1.43
C LEU A 295 -24.04 -23.84 0.41
N VAL A 296 -23.66 -22.65 0.85
CA VAL A 296 -23.13 -21.60 -0.03
C VAL A 296 -21.74 -21.99 -0.50
N ARG A 297 -21.48 -21.86 -1.81
CA ARG A 297 -20.19 -22.23 -2.42
C ARG A 297 -19.06 -21.27 -2.05
N GLU A 298 -19.37 -19.99 -1.88
CA GLU A 298 -18.43 -19.03 -1.32
C GLU A 298 -18.10 -19.45 0.12
N LYS A 299 -16.83 -19.38 0.50
CA LYS A 299 -16.35 -19.69 1.86
C LYS A 299 -15.37 -18.61 2.31
N LEU A 300 -14.92 -18.69 3.56
CA LEU A 300 -13.83 -17.86 4.05
C LEU A 300 -12.64 -18.73 4.47
N LEU A 301 -11.46 -18.43 3.94
CA LEU A 301 -10.19 -18.95 4.40
C LEU A 301 -9.56 -17.92 5.34
N ILE A 302 -9.48 -18.27 6.61
CA ILE A 302 -8.80 -17.49 7.64
C ILE A 302 -7.41 -18.11 7.82
N ALA A 303 -6.36 -17.32 7.72
CA ALA A 303 -5.00 -17.80 7.87
C ALA A 303 -4.15 -16.86 8.73
N THR A 304 -3.21 -17.42 9.49
CA THR A 304 -2.24 -16.66 10.29
C THR A 304 -0.84 -17.08 9.89
N LYS A 305 -0.02 -16.11 9.45
CA LYS A 305 1.37 -16.37 9.07
C LYS A 305 2.20 -16.65 10.31
N GLN A 306 2.74 -17.86 10.41
CA GLN A 306 3.60 -18.22 11.53
C GLN A 306 5.02 -17.70 11.34
N TYR A 307 5.71 -17.46 12.44
CA TYR A 307 7.15 -17.20 12.40
C TYR A 307 7.90 -18.52 12.27
N TRP A 308 8.61 -18.72 11.16
CA TRP A 308 9.44 -19.90 10.97
C TRP A 308 10.60 -19.63 10.01
N THR A 309 11.73 -20.30 10.21
CA THR A 309 12.91 -20.29 9.35
C THR A 309 13.11 -21.68 8.75
N ALA A 310 13.50 -21.78 7.47
CA ALA A 310 13.79 -23.09 6.89
C ALA A 310 15.07 -23.68 7.50
N PRO A 311 15.20 -25.01 7.52
CA PRO A 311 16.42 -25.67 7.96
C PRO A 311 17.61 -25.22 7.11
N ALA A 312 18.80 -25.13 7.73
CA ALA A 312 20.03 -24.91 6.97
C ALA A 312 20.22 -26.04 5.94
N PRO A 313 20.71 -25.75 4.72
CA PRO A 313 21.00 -26.79 3.75
C PRO A 313 22.03 -27.77 4.34
N THR A 314 21.69 -29.06 4.34
CA THR A 314 22.62 -30.11 4.74
C THR A 314 23.83 -30.09 3.80
N GLN A 315 25.00 -29.77 4.35
CA GLN A 315 26.28 -29.95 3.66
C GLN A 315 26.53 -31.45 3.50
N ASN A 316 26.07 -32.04 2.40
CA ASN A 316 26.46 -33.38 2.04
C ASN A 316 27.90 -33.33 1.49
N GLN A 317 28.80 -34.06 2.17
CA GLN A 317 30.15 -34.41 1.71
C GLN A 317 30.09 -35.28 0.45
#